data_AF-A0A7J4N2X6-F1
#
_entry.id   AF-A0A7J4N2X6-F1
#
_cell.length_a   1.000
_cell.length_b   1.000
_cell.length_c   1.000
_cell.angle_alpha   90.00
_cell.angle_beta   90.00
_cell.angle_gamma   90.00
#
_symmetry.space_group_name_H-M   'P 1'
#
loop_
_entity.id
_entity.type
_entity.pdbx_description
1 polymer ?
#
loop_
_entity_poly.entity_id
_entity_poly.type
_entity_poly.pdbx_seq_one_letter_code
_entity_poly.pdbx_strand_id
1 'polypeptide(L)' 'MRIAARWIHGWVIPEQVAVPHIKSAFDEDGELLSSDINDRVLSISASLIENTTKLRR' A
#
# COMPACT_ATOMS: atom_id res chain seq x y z
N MET A 1 8.21 7.53 -1.84
CA MET A 1 7.63 7.68 -3.20
C MET A 1 6.62 8.82 -3.35
N ARG A 2 5.99 9.37 -2.29
CA ARG A 2 5.05 10.52 -2.37
C ARG A 2 5.58 11.73 -3.13
N ILE A 3 6.84 12.09 -2.92
CA ILE A 3 7.45 13.26 -3.58
C ILE A 3 7.47 13.06 -5.10
N ALA A 4 7.94 11.91 -5.58
CA ALA A 4 7.94 11.59 -7.01
C ALA A 4 6.52 11.64 -7.62
N ALA A 5 5.53 11.07 -6.94
CA ALA A 5 4.13 11.16 -7.37
C ALA A 5 3.62 12.60 -7.44
N ARG A 6 4.01 13.47 -6.50
CA ARG A 6 3.69 14.90 -6.56
C ARG A 6 4.30 15.60 -7.77
N TRP A 7 5.52 15.22 -8.19
CA TRP A 7 6.19 15.80 -9.37
C TRP A 7 5.45 15.50 -10.68
N ILE A 8 4.79 14.35 -10.78
CA ILE A 8 3.95 13.99 -11.94
C ILE A 8 2.48 14.45 -11.76
N HIS A 9 2.21 15.32 -10.79
CA HIS A 9 0.87 15.76 -10.40
C HIS A 9 -0.08 14.62 -10.04
N GLY A 10 0.46 13.49 -9.59
CA GLY A 10 -0.29 12.36 -9.09
C GLY A 10 -0.91 12.67 -7.72
N TRP A 11 -2.13 12.18 -7.52
CA TRP A 11 -2.79 12.21 -6.23
C TRP A 11 -2.40 10.97 -5.41
N VAL A 12 -2.02 11.14 -4.14
CA VAL A 12 -1.49 10.04 -3.31
C VAL A 12 -2.33 9.87 -2.05
N ILE A 13 -2.91 8.67 -1.86
CA ILE A 13 -3.63 8.26 -0.63
C ILE A 13 -2.75 8.39 0.63
N PRO A 14 -3.27 8.82 1.79
CA PRO A 14 -2.47 9.05 3.00
C PRO A 14 -1.86 7.78 3.61
N GLU A 15 -2.47 6.62 3.40
CA GLU A 15 -2.01 5.33 3.93
C GLU A 15 -0.68 4.90 3.30
N GLN A 16 0.13 4.15 4.07
CA GLN A 16 1.43 3.65 3.63
C GLN A 16 1.83 2.36 4.38
N VAL A 17 2.52 1.48 3.67
CA VAL A 17 3.05 0.22 4.18
C VAL A 17 4.56 0.25 4.04
N ALA A 18 5.24 -0.10 5.12
CA ALA A 18 6.66 -0.38 5.13
C ALA A 18 6.82 -1.77 5.76
N VAL A 19 7.50 -2.66 5.06
CA VAL A 19 7.74 -4.04 5.49
C VAL A 19 9.16 -4.12 6.07
N PRO A 20 9.33 -4.15 7.40
CA PRO A 20 10.64 -4.37 8.00
C PRO A 20 11.05 -5.84 7.83
N HIS A 21 12.36 -6.12 7.88
CA HIS A 21 12.91 -7.48 7.81
C HIS A 21 12.36 -8.31 6.62
N ILE A 22 12.45 -7.76 5.40
CA ILE A 22 11.84 -8.31 4.19
C ILE A 22 12.11 -9.82 3.97
N LYS A 23 13.31 -10.31 4.33
CA LYS A 23 13.70 -11.72 4.14
C LYS A 23 12.91 -12.70 5.02
N SER A 24 12.37 -12.25 6.14
CA SER A 24 11.58 -13.07 7.06
C SER A 24 10.09 -12.72 7.05
N ALA A 25 9.69 -11.72 6.26
CA ALA A 25 8.30 -11.28 6.16
C ALA A 25 7.48 -12.15 5.18
N PHE A 26 8.16 -12.88 4.30
CA PHE A 26 7.58 -13.77 3.30
C PHE A 26 7.98 -15.22 3.57
N ASP A 27 7.09 -16.15 3.26
CA ASP A 27 7.41 -17.58 3.24
C ASP A 27 8.07 -18.01 1.91
N GLU A 28 8.30 -19.32 1.75
CA GLU A 28 8.92 -19.87 0.54
C GLU A 28 8.00 -19.79 -0.70
N ASP A 29 6.68 -19.70 -0.49
CA ASP A 29 5.67 -19.53 -1.53
C ASP A 29 5.48 -18.06 -1.94
N GLY A 30 6.04 -17.13 -1.16
CA GLY A 30 5.98 -15.68 -1.38
C GLY A 30 4.78 -14.99 -0.73
N GLU A 31 4.12 -15.65 0.21
CA GLU A 31 2.99 -15.10 0.97
C GLU A 31 3.46 -14.31 2.20
N LEU A 32 2.69 -13.29 2.58
CA LEU A 32 2.98 -12.46 3.74
C LEU A 32 2.61 -13.19 5.04
N LEU A 33 3.60 -13.44 5.90
CA LEU A 33 3.41 -14.18 7.15
C LEU A 33 2.76 -13.34 8.26
N SER A 34 3.01 -12.04 8.28
CA SER A 34 2.57 -11.16 9.37
C SER A 34 1.17 -10.59 9.11
N SER A 35 0.24 -10.85 10.03
CA SER A 35 -1.13 -10.33 9.96
C SER A 35 -1.19 -8.80 9.99
N ASP A 36 -0.35 -8.13 10.79
CA ASP A 36 -0.31 -6.65 10.86
C ASP A 36 0.01 -6.00 9.51
N ILE A 37 1.00 -6.54 8.79
CA ILE A 37 1.35 -6.01 7.46
C ILE A 37 0.22 -6.29 6.49
N ASN A 38 -0.42 -7.46 6.58
CA ASN A 38 -1.55 -7.81 5.73
C ASN A 38 -2.73 -6.83 5.96
N ASP A 39 -3.06 -6.53 7.22
CA ASP A 39 -4.11 -5.56 7.57
C ASP A 39 -3.81 -4.17 7.02
N ARG A 40 -2.55 -3.73 7.08
CA ARG A 40 -2.14 -2.45 6.51
C ARG A 40 -2.18 -2.43 4.98
N VAL A 41 -1.84 -3.54 4.32
CA VAL A 41 -1.95 -3.70 2.86
C VAL A 41 -3.43 -3.69 2.43
N LEU A 42 -4.30 -4.34 3.20
CA LEU A 42 -5.75 -4.33 3.00
C LEU A 42 -6.31 -2.91 3.14
N SER A 43 -5.91 -2.17 4.18
CA SER A 43 -6.31 -0.78 4.39
C SER A 43 -5.88 0.12 3.22
N ILE A 44 -4.64 -0.03 2.72
CA ILE A 44 -4.18 0.70 1.53
C ILE A 44 -5.03 0.38 0.31
N SER A 45 -5.33 -0.90 0.08
CA SER A 45 -6.08 -1.35 -1.09
C SER A 45 -7.52 -0.82 -1.06
N ALA A 46 -8.16 -0.84 0.11
CA ALA A 46 -9.48 -0.25 0.32
C ALA A 46 -9.47 1.26 0.07
N SER A 47 -8.54 2.00 0.69
CA SER A 47 -8.42 3.45 0.50
C SER A 47 -8.09 3.81 -0.95
N LEU A 48 -7.27 3.01 -1.65
CA LEU A 48 -6.97 3.23 -3.06
C LEU A 48 -8.25 3.14 -3.91
N ILE A 49 -9.01 2.05 -3.79
CA ILE A 49 -10.24 1.85 -4.57
C ILE A 49 -11.27 2.94 -4.24
N GLU A 50 -11.47 3.24 -2.96
CA GLU A 50 -12.43 4.26 -2.53
C GLU A 50 -12.10 5.63 -3.13
N ASN A 51 -10.86 6.07 -3.00
CA ASN A 51 -10.45 7.38 -3.49
C ASN A 51 -10.39 7.45 -5.02
N THR A 52 -9.90 6.40 -5.69
CA THR A 52 -9.93 6.34 -7.16
C THR A 52 -11.38 6.35 -7.67
N THR A 53 -12.31 5.70 -6.98
CA THR A 53 -13.74 5.75 -7.33
C THR A 53 -14.31 7.15 -7.16
N LYS A 54 -13.97 7.86 -6.08
CA LYS A 54 -14.38 9.26 -5.87
C LYS A 54 -13.79 10.24 -6.89
N LEU A 55 -12.57 9.96 -7.37
CA LEU A 55 -11.87 10.79 -8.37
C LEU A 55 -12.31 10.49 -9.80
N ARG A 56 -12.96 9.34 -10.03
CA ARG A 56 -13.52 8.97 -11.33
C ARG A 56 -14.81 9.77 -11.56
N ARG A 57 -14.78 10.73 -12.50
CA ARG A 57 -15.95 11.49 -12.97
C ARG A 57 -16.96 10.57 -13.65
#